data_AF-A0A850C023-F1
#
_entry.id   AF-A0A850C023-F1
#
_cell.length_a   1.000
_cell.length_b   1.000
_cell.length_c   1.000
_cell.angle_alpha   90.00
_cell.angle_beta   90.00
_cell.angle_gamma   90.00
#
_symmetry.space_group_name_H-M   'P 1'
#
loop_
_entity.id
_entity.type
_entity.pdbx_description
1 polymer ?
#
loop_
_entity_poly.entity_id
_entity_poly.type
_entity_poly.pdbx_seq_one_letter_code
_entity_poly.pdbx_strand_id
1 'polypeptide(L)' 'EHTSAEIAQMLFISEKTVEKHRASLMEKMNVRNMAGLARAAVRYRLVDVHRGDLEAAED' A
#
# COMPACT_ATOMS: atom_id res chain seq x y z
N GLU A 1 -2.70 -0.25 -8.89
CA GLU A 1 -1.62 0.14 -7.95
C GLU A 1 -1.57 1.66 -7.94
N HIS A 2 -1.53 2.31 -6.76
CA HIS A 2 -1.44 3.77 -6.68
C HIS A 2 0.01 4.25 -6.48
N THR A 3 0.40 5.31 -7.18
CA THR A 3 1.69 5.99 -7.00
C THR A 3 1.75 6.74 -5.67
N SER A 4 2.95 7.11 -5.19
CA SER A 4 3.09 7.91 -3.97
C SER A 4 2.38 9.27 -4.07
N ALA A 5 2.42 9.91 -5.25
CA ALA A 5 1.72 11.15 -5.55
C ALA A 5 0.18 11.00 -5.51
N GLU A 6 -0.37 9.91 -6.05
CA GLU A 6 -1.82 9.63 -6.00
C GLU A 6 -2.30 9.42 -4.57
N ILE A 7 -1.54 8.65 -3.77
CA ILE A 7 -1.87 8.41 -2.35
C ILE A 7 -1.79 9.71 -1.55
N ALA A 8 -0.77 10.53 -1.81
CA ALA A 8 -0.62 11.83 -1.18
C ALA A 8 -1.83 12.74 -1.42
N GLN A 9 -2.33 12.75 -2.67
CA GLN A 9 -3.54 13.49 -3.03
C GLN A 9 -4.79 12.95 -2.32
N MET A 10 -4.99 11.62 -2.31
CA MET A 10 -6.14 10.99 -1.65
C MET A 10 -6.17 11.22 -0.13
N LEU A 11 -5.00 11.26 0.51
CA LEU A 11 -4.87 11.39 1.97
C LEU A 11 -4.56 12.81 2.45
N PHE A 12 -4.47 13.79 1.54
CA PHE A 12 -4.12 15.19 1.84
C PHE A 12 -2.82 15.35 2.64
N ILE A 13 -1.80 14.56 2.29
CA ILE A 13 -0.45 14.61 2.89
C ILE A 13 0.61 14.80 1.81
N SER A 14 1.86 15.06 2.21
CA SER A 14 2.96 15.18 1.24
C SER A 14 3.37 13.81 0.68
N GLU A 15 3.82 13.78 -0.58
CA GLU A 15 4.39 12.58 -1.21
C GLU A 15 5.55 12.00 -0.39
N LYS A 16 6.44 12.86 0.12
CA LYS A 16 7.54 12.46 1.01
C LYS A 16 7.05 11.76 2.29
N THR A 17 5.89 12.15 2.80
CA THR A 17 5.27 11.50 3.97
C THR A 17 4.84 10.08 3.61
N VAL A 18 4.23 9.88 2.43
CA VAL A 18 3.86 8.54 1.93
C VAL A 18 5.10 7.66 1.78
N GLU A 19 6.16 8.17 1.15
CA GLU A 19 7.43 7.45 0.97
C GLU A 19 8.03 7.02 2.32
N LYS A 20 8.06 7.95 3.30
CA LYS A 20 8.54 7.66 4.65
C LYS A 20 7.72 6.56 5.32
N HIS A 21 6.39 6.60 5.21
CA HIS A 21 5.54 5.55 5.76
C HIS A 21 5.79 4.20 5.09
N ARG A 22 5.96 4.15 3.76
CA ARG A 22 6.31 2.91 3.05
C ARG A 22 7.65 2.35 3.54
N ALA A 23 8.68 3.19 3.67
CA ALA A 23 9.99 2.77 4.17
C ALA A 23 9.90 2.19 5.59
N SER A 24 9.20 2.88 6.51
CA SER A 24 8.99 2.39 7.87
C SER A 24 8.20 1.08 7.93
N LEU A 25 7.20 0.90 7.06
CA LEU A 25 6.45 -0.35 6.96
C LEU A 25 7.33 -1.48 6.43
N MET A 26 8.14 -1.22 5.40
CA MET A 26 9.08 -2.22 4.87
C MET A 26 10.09 -2.68 5.91
N GLU A 27 10.65 -1.75 6.68
CA GLU A 27 11.56 -2.03 7.79
C GLU A 27 10.89 -2.88 8.87
N LYS A 28 9.73 -2.44 9.38
CA LYS A 28 8.98 -3.15 10.43
C LYS A 28 8.55 -4.55 10.01
N MET A 29 8.26 -4.75 8.73
CA MET A 29 7.81 -6.03 8.18
C MET A 29 8.97 -6.88 7.66
N ASN A 30 10.22 -6.39 7.76
CA ASN A 30 11.43 -7.03 7.25
C ASN A 30 11.32 -7.46 5.77
N VAL A 31 10.85 -6.55 4.92
CA VAL A 31 10.70 -6.76 3.47
C VAL A 31 11.45 -5.70 2.69
N ARG A 32 11.83 -6.00 1.44
CA ARG A 32 12.70 -5.15 0.62
C ARG A 32 11.99 -4.32 -0.45
N ASN A 33 10.70 -4.57 -0.68
CA ASN A 33 9.92 -3.89 -1.72
C ASN A 33 8.42 -3.95 -1.44
N MET A 34 7.67 -3.18 -2.23
CA MET A 34 6.21 -3.07 -2.11
C MET A 34 5.47 -4.38 -2.33
N ALA A 35 5.88 -5.20 -3.31
CA ALA A 35 5.27 -6.50 -3.54
C ALA A 35 5.45 -7.45 -2.33
N GLY A 36 6.62 -7.41 -1.70
CA GLY A 36 6.89 -8.13 -0.45
C GLY A 36 6.02 -7.62 0.71
N LEU A 37 5.87 -6.29 0.82
CA LEU A 37 5.01 -5.68 1.83
C LEU A 37 3.55 -6.08 1.67
N ALA A 38 3.01 -6.03 0.45
CA ALA A 38 1.64 -6.45 0.16
C ALA A 38 1.41 -7.93 0.51
N ARG A 39 2.31 -8.82 0.08
CA ARG A 39 2.23 -10.25 0.45
C ARG A 39 2.32 -10.47 1.96
N ALA A 40 3.19 -9.73 2.66
CA ALA A 40 3.31 -9.84 4.11
C ALA A 40 2.01 -9.39 4.80
N ALA A 41 1.41 -8.28 4.38
CA ALA A 41 0.16 -7.78 4.93
C ALA A 41 -0.99 -8.80 4.79
N VAL A 42 -1.11 -9.45 3.62
CA VAL A 42 -2.10 -10.53 3.39
C VAL A 42 -1.81 -11.74 4.29
N ARG A 43 -0.55 -12.20 4.37
CA ARG A 43 -0.19 -13.35 5.23
C ARG A 43 -0.51 -13.12 6.70
N TYR A 44 -0.29 -11.90 7.19
CA TYR A 44 -0.60 -11.52 8.57
C TYR A 44 -2.06 -11.10 8.79
N ARG A 45 -2.91 -11.15 7.75
CA ARG A 45 -4.32 -10.71 7.79
C ARG A 45 -4.49 -9.26 8.28
N LEU A 46 -3.59 -8.38 7.87
CA LEU A 46 -3.63 -6.94 8.19
C LEU A 46 -4.48 -6.13 7.21
N VAL A 47 -4.79 -6.70 6.06
CA VAL A 47 -5.60 -6.10 5.01
C VAL A 47 -6.65 -7.12 4.60
N ASP A 48 -7.87 -6.64 4.38
CA ASP A 48 -8.88 -7.44 3.71
C ASP A 48 -8.63 -7.39 2.20
N VAL A 49 -8.78 -8.53 1.55
CA VAL A 49 -8.69 -8.64 0.09
C VAL A 49 -10.07 -9.05 -0.37
N HIS A 50 -10.97 -8.05 -0.41
CA HIS A 50 -12.31 -8.26 -0.92
C HIS A 50 -12.23 -8.39 -2.44
N ARG A 51 -12.74 -9.51 -2.95
CA ARG A 51 -12.75 -9.83 -4.39
C ARG A 51 -13.54 -8.80 -5.22
N GLY A 52 -14.47 -8.07 -4.61
CA GLY A 52 -15.33 -7.09 -5.29
C GLY A 52 -14.66 -5.77 -5.66
N ASP A 53 -13.52 -5.41 -5.06
CA ASP A 53 -12.82 -4.15 -5.35
C ASP A 53 -12.09 -4.17 -6.70
N LEU A 54 -11.95 -5.35 -7.32
CA LEU A 54 -11.32 -5.54 -8.63
C LEU A 54 -12.30 -5.37 -9.80
N GLU A 55 -13.62 -5.46 -9.56
CA GLU A 55 -14.64 -5.35 -10.61
C GLU A 55 -15.00 -3.89 -10.94
N ALA A 56 -14.77 -2.95 -10.01
CA ALA A 56 -15.12 -1.53 -10.18
C ALA A 56 -14.14 -0.71 -11.05
N ALA A 57 -13.11 -1.34 -11.63
CA ALA A 57 -12.08 -0.68 -12.43
C ALA A 57 -12.18 -0.97 -13.94
N GLU A 58 -13.22 -1.69 -14.38
CA GLU A 58 -13.44 -2.04 -15.80
C GLU A 58 -14.59 -1.27 -16.49
N ASP A 59 -15.28 -0.35 -15.79
CA ASP A 59 -16.34 0.52 -16.34
C ASP A 59 -15.93 1.99 -16.50
#